data_AF-A0A7X3XQS3-F1
#
_entry.id   AF-A0A7X3XQS3-F1
#
_cell.length_a   1.000
_cell.length_b   1.000
_cell.length_c   1.000
_cell.angle_alpha   90.00
_cell.angle_beta   90.00
_cell.angle_gamma   90.00
#
_symmetry.space_group_name_H-M   'P 1'
#
loop_
_entity.id
_entity.type
_entity.pdbx_description
1 polymer ?
#
loop_
_entity_poly.entity_id
_entity_poly.type
_entity_poly.pdbx_seq_one_letter_code
_entity_poly.pdbx_strand_id
1 'polypeptide(L)'
;MSTEKYKGLGFQFVAICIKRDTLDYDFTGIKFGLTPAQYSWHNKLDAVSNESHKPIKHGLPRRKYEIDEEIFMKFMTRLTFIGLSLILSTCLLATPGLAQLGMKNLTGLWLFDEGSGDVAADSSDSALDATVVGSPTWVSGVFGSGLELNGSDAYVEVPAHVNPTEAITVSLWVKSMTGDWNQHGWMVEKRNAYIIHPNQGTKNVSWPICNGGCWNKPGGWRDGEVGPDDITDWHLYTTTFDSATGEWNIYIDGVAESTMEINTDPLDADDGELYIGRDTCCDGRFGDAVIDEVAIFNVALSAAEIKMMMDKGLSALLLTPVEPEGKLSTTWASVKQQY
;
A
#
# COMPACT_ATOMS: atom_id res chain seq x y z
N MET A 1 -25.18 32.68 -25.77
CA MET A 1 -23.74 32.73 -25.45
C MET A 1 -23.42 31.61 -24.47
N SER A 2 -22.14 31.26 -24.38
CA SER A 2 -21.47 30.33 -23.44
C SER A 2 -22.19 30.04 -22.10
N THR A 3 -22.30 28.81 -21.56
CA THR A 3 -21.28 27.76 -21.25
C THR A 3 -20.17 28.24 -20.30
N GLU A 4 -19.62 27.44 -19.38
CA GLU A 4 -19.94 26.05 -18.96
C GLU A 4 -20.66 26.10 -17.57
N LYS A 5 -20.37 25.41 -16.45
CA LYS A 5 -19.48 24.26 -16.13
C LYS A 5 -19.94 23.50 -14.86
N TYR A 6 -20.33 22.24 -14.99
CA TYR A 6 -20.20 21.20 -13.95
C TYR A 6 -20.22 19.82 -14.62
N LYS A 7 -19.22 18.97 -14.34
CA LYS A 7 -19.18 17.55 -14.74
C LYS A 7 -19.09 16.70 -13.47
N GLY A 8 -20.10 15.88 -13.23
CA GLY A 8 -20.01 14.71 -12.35
C GLY A 8 -20.14 13.44 -13.18
N LEU A 9 -19.34 12.41 -12.91
CA LEU A 9 -19.48 11.12 -13.58
C LEU A 9 -20.70 10.39 -12.99
N GLY A 10 -21.75 10.21 -13.81
CA GLY A 10 -22.89 9.35 -13.49
C GLY A 10 -22.93 8.18 -14.46
N PHE A 11 -22.70 6.96 -13.96
CA PHE A 11 -22.96 5.73 -14.72
C PHE A 11 -24.47 5.61 -14.97
N GLN A 12 -24.92 5.73 -16.22
CA GLN A 12 -26.30 5.45 -16.60
C GLN A 12 -26.41 4.11 -17.33
N PHE A 13 -27.08 3.15 -16.69
CA PHE A 13 -27.57 1.94 -17.34
C PHE A 13 -28.67 2.31 -18.34
N VAL A 14 -28.45 2.04 -19.64
CA VAL A 14 -29.46 2.28 -20.68
C VAL A 14 -30.43 1.10 -20.75
N ALA A 15 -31.54 1.21 -20.03
CA ALA A 15 -32.66 0.28 -20.16
C ALA A 15 -33.45 0.56 -21.45
N ILE A 16 -33.23 -0.24 -22.50
CA ILE A 16 -33.88 -0.04 -23.81
C ILE A 16 -35.33 -0.55 -23.78
N CYS A 17 -36.27 0.35 -23.47
CA CYS A 17 -37.69 0.14 -23.75
C CYS A 17 -37.98 0.38 -25.24
N ILE A 18 -38.08 -0.69 -26.04
CA ILE A 18 -38.44 -0.59 -27.45
C ILE A 18 -39.93 -0.24 -27.59
N LYS A 19 -40.22 0.97 -28.08
CA LYS A 19 -41.51 1.32 -28.67
C LYS A 19 -41.31 1.64 -30.15
N ARG A 20 -42.17 1.06 -31.01
CA ARG A 20 -42.40 1.54 -32.38
C ARG A 20 -42.78 3.03 -32.33
N ASP A 21 -42.30 3.93 -33.17
CA ASP A 21 -42.18 3.89 -34.63
C ASP A 21 -41.03 4.78 -35.19
N THR A 22 -40.73 4.57 -36.49
CA THR A 22 -39.93 5.37 -37.45
C THR A 22 -39.19 6.66 -36.99
N LEU A 23 -37.86 6.70 -37.19
CA LEU A 23 -37.16 7.67 -38.06
C LEU A 23 -35.66 7.34 -38.21
N ASP A 24 -35.02 7.87 -39.25
CA ASP A 24 -33.63 7.56 -39.66
C ASP A 24 -32.56 8.27 -38.81
N TYR A 25 -31.38 7.64 -38.68
CA TYR A 25 -30.15 8.28 -38.20
C TYR A 25 -28.91 7.81 -38.99
N ASP A 26 -28.12 8.77 -39.46
CA ASP A 26 -26.81 8.56 -40.11
C ASP A 26 -25.71 8.35 -39.06
N PHE A 27 -24.82 7.38 -39.30
CA PHE A 27 -23.71 7.00 -38.41
C PHE A 27 -22.35 7.41 -39.00
N THR A 28 -22.18 8.70 -39.32
CA THR A 28 -20.90 9.28 -39.74
C THR A 28 -20.18 9.99 -38.58
N GLY A 29 -19.16 9.34 -37.99
CA GLY A 29 -18.10 10.08 -37.28
C GLY A 29 -17.72 9.68 -35.84
N ILE A 30 -17.43 8.41 -35.55
CA ILE A 30 -16.54 8.05 -34.42
C ILE A 30 -15.44 7.11 -34.92
N LYS A 31 -14.17 7.53 -34.80
CA LYS A 31 -12.99 6.68 -35.03
C LYS A 31 -12.19 6.56 -33.74
N PHE A 32 -12.23 5.40 -33.10
CA PHE A 32 -11.23 5.01 -32.12
C PHE A 32 -10.10 4.25 -32.81
N GLY A 33 -8.86 4.47 -32.37
CA GLY A 33 -7.68 3.79 -32.91
C GLY A 33 -7.65 2.33 -32.48
N LEU A 34 -7.68 1.41 -33.45
CA LEU A 34 -7.57 -0.03 -33.25
C LEU A 34 -6.41 -0.59 -34.08
N THR A 35 -5.79 -1.67 -33.62
CA THR A 35 -4.55 -2.20 -34.23
C THR A 35 -4.86 -3.11 -35.44
N PRO A 36 -3.89 -3.36 -36.35
CA PRO A 36 -4.15 -4.09 -37.60
C PRO A 36 -4.75 -5.49 -37.45
N ALA A 37 -4.59 -6.14 -36.28
CA ALA A 37 -5.17 -7.46 -36.01
C ALA A 37 -6.71 -7.48 -35.98
N GLN A 38 -7.37 -6.34 -35.72
CA GLN A 38 -8.82 -6.30 -35.50
C GLN A 38 -9.66 -6.14 -36.79
N TYR A 39 -9.03 -5.89 -37.93
CA TYR A 39 -9.72 -5.72 -39.23
C TYR A 39 -10.34 -7.01 -39.80
N SER A 40 -9.86 -8.18 -39.38
CA SER A 40 -10.23 -9.49 -39.98
C SER A 40 -11.72 -9.87 -39.87
N TRP A 41 -12.44 -9.30 -38.89
CA TRP A 41 -13.84 -9.65 -38.61
C TRP A 41 -14.89 -8.74 -39.26
N HIS A 42 -14.56 -7.50 -39.66
CA HIS A 42 -15.55 -6.58 -40.26
C HIS A 42 -15.93 -6.98 -41.69
N ASN A 43 -14.94 -7.31 -42.54
CA ASN A 43 -15.12 -7.53 -43.98
C ASN A 43 -15.92 -8.81 -44.36
N LYS A 44 -16.63 -9.44 -43.42
CA LYS A 44 -17.53 -10.58 -43.68
C LYS A 44 -19.03 -10.25 -43.58
N LEU A 45 -19.41 -9.06 -43.13
CA LEU A 45 -20.82 -8.64 -43.06
C LEU A 45 -21.25 -7.85 -44.30
N ASP A 46 -20.38 -6.98 -44.85
CA ASP A 46 -20.70 -6.15 -46.02
C ASP A 46 -20.82 -6.93 -47.35
N ALA A 47 -20.35 -8.19 -47.38
CA ALA A 47 -20.37 -9.04 -48.57
C ALA A 47 -21.76 -9.64 -48.92
N VAL A 48 -22.81 -9.35 -48.12
CA VAL A 48 -24.15 -9.96 -48.25
C VAL A 48 -25.22 -8.95 -48.69
N SER A 49 -24.93 -7.64 -48.67
CA SER A 49 -25.94 -6.58 -48.84
C SER A 49 -26.14 -6.08 -50.27
N ASN A 50 -25.30 -6.47 -51.25
CA ASN A 50 -25.16 -5.73 -52.51
C ASN A 50 -25.39 -6.54 -53.82
N GLU A 51 -26.13 -7.65 -53.77
CA GLU A 51 -26.68 -8.30 -54.97
C GLU A 51 -28.21 -8.45 -54.90
N SER A 52 -28.97 -7.52 -55.49
CA SER A 52 -30.25 -7.78 -56.21
C SER A 52 -30.99 -6.50 -56.63
N HIS A 53 -30.66 -5.96 -57.80
CA HIS A 53 -31.52 -4.99 -58.52
C HIS A 53 -32.05 -5.59 -59.84
N LYS A 54 -32.94 -6.59 -59.72
CA LYS A 54 -33.76 -7.10 -60.84
C LYS A 54 -35.18 -7.42 -60.35
N PRO A 55 -36.25 -6.99 -61.05
CA PRO A 55 -37.63 -7.20 -60.62
C PRO A 55 -38.10 -8.63 -60.93
N ILE A 56 -38.34 -9.43 -59.90
CA ILE A 56 -38.94 -10.77 -60.03
C ILE A 56 -40.46 -10.66 -59.81
N LYS A 57 -41.24 -11.11 -60.79
CA LYS A 57 -42.70 -11.28 -60.69
C LYS A 57 -43.04 -12.68 -60.18
N HIS A 58 -44.29 -12.81 -59.70
CA HIS A 58 -44.94 -14.01 -59.15
C HIS A 58 -44.52 -14.39 -57.73
N GLY A 59 -45.49 -14.93 -56.99
CA GLY A 59 -45.46 -14.97 -55.53
C GLY A 59 -44.93 -16.28 -54.96
N LEU A 60 -44.26 -16.16 -53.82
CA LEU A 60 -43.95 -17.25 -52.91
C LEU A 60 -44.52 -16.90 -51.52
N PRO A 61 -44.98 -17.89 -50.73
CA PRO A 61 -45.56 -17.62 -49.42
C PRO A 61 -44.49 -17.08 -48.46
N ARG A 62 -44.77 -15.93 -47.83
CA ARG A 62 -43.93 -15.42 -46.74
C ARG A 62 -44.01 -16.39 -45.56
N ARG A 63 -42.97 -17.21 -45.35
CA ARG A 63 -42.81 -17.89 -44.06
C ARG A 63 -42.58 -16.81 -43.01
N LYS A 64 -43.53 -16.65 -42.08
CA LYS A 64 -43.20 -16.11 -40.76
C LYS A 64 -42.15 -17.03 -40.15
N TYR A 65 -40.98 -16.50 -39.84
CA TYR A 65 -40.14 -17.08 -38.80
C TYR A 65 -40.72 -16.59 -37.49
N GLU A 66 -41.77 -17.27 -37.05
CA GLU A 66 -42.37 -17.07 -35.74
C GLU A 66 -41.34 -17.60 -34.73
N ILE A 67 -40.60 -16.68 -34.09
CA ILE A 67 -39.65 -17.03 -33.05
C ILE A 67 -40.48 -17.58 -31.91
N ASP A 68 -40.33 -18.87 -31.63
CA ASP A 68 -41.00 -19.53 -30.52
C ASP A 68 -40.61 -18.83 -29.21
N GLU A 69 -41.56 -18.10 -28.64
CA GLU A 69 -41.33 -17.32 -27.41
C GLU A 69 -40.95 -18.23 -26.23
N GLU A 70 -41.38 -19.50 -26.25
CA GLU A 70 -40.98 -20.47 -25.24
C GLU A 70 -39.48 -20.82 -25.37
N ILE A 71 -38.96 -20.94 -26.60
CA ILE A 71 -37.53 -21.15 -26.86
C ILE A 71 -36.72 -19.90 -26.51
N PHE A 72 -37.19 -18.71 -26.91
CA PHE A 72 -36.53 -17.44 -26.62
C PHE A 72 -36.44 -17.18 -25.11
N MET A 73 -37.54 -17.40 -24.37
CA MET A 73 -37.56 -17.28 -22.91
C MET A 73 -36.67 -18.34 -22.24
N LYS A 74 -36.70 -19.61 -22.67
CA LYS A 74 -35.78 -20.66 -22.16
C LYS A 74 -34.31 -20.31 -22.38
N PHE A 75 -33.96 -19.60 -23.46
CA PHE A 75 -32.60 -19.12 -23.72
C PHE A 75 -32.23 -17.94 -22.81
N MET A 76 -33.10 -16.94 -22.70
CA MET A 76 -32.95 -15.79 -21.81
C MET A 76 -32.78 -16.21 -20.34
N THR A 77 -33.61 -17.11 -19.81
CA THR A 77 -33.52 -17.58 -18.42
C THR A 77 -32.22 -18.33 -18.15
N ARG A 78 -31.69 -19.09 -19.13
CA ARG A 78 -30.37 -19.74 -18.98
C ARG A 78 -29.23 -18.72 -18.94
N LEU A 79 -29.29 -17.67 -19.76
CA LEU A 79 -28.33 -16.57 -19.74
C LEU A 79 -28.35 -15.81 -18.41
N THR A 80 -29.51 -15.51 -17.83
CA THR A 80 -29.59 -14.81 -16.53
C THR A 80 -29.06 -15.66 -15.38
N PHE A 81 -29.34 -16.97 -15.36
CA PHE A 81 -28.76 -17.87 -14.34
C PHE A 81 -27.24 -18.01 -14.46
N ILE A 82 -26.68 -18.06 -15.67
CA ILE A 82 -25.22 -18.09 -15.89
C ILE A 82 -24.57 -16.78 -15.45
N GLY A 83 -25.18 -15.63 -15.80
CA GLY A 83 -24.70 -14.31 -15.37
C GLY A 83 -24.72 -14.12 -13.85
N LEU A 84 -25.81 -14.50 -13.19
CA LEU A 84 -25.92 -14.45 -11.72
C LEU A 84 -24.93 -15.41 -11.04
N SER A 85 -24.71 -16.60 -11.58
CA SER A 85 -23.73 -17.56 -11.06
C SER A 85 -22.29 -17.02 -11.16
N LEU A 86 -21.94 -16.36 -12.28
CA LEU A 86 -20.63 -15.71 -12.44
C LEU A 86 -20.44 -14.56 -11.44
N ILE A 87 -21.44 -13.68 -11.29
CA ILE A 87 -21.38 -12.55 -10.33
C ILE A 87 -21.25 -13.06 -8.90
N LEU A 88 -22.03 -14.07 -8.51
CA LEU A 88 -21.97 -14.64 -7.17
C LEU A 88 -20.63 -15.36 -6.90
N SER A 89 -20.05 -16.00 -7.91
CA SER A 89 -18.72 -16.63 -7.83
C SER A 89 -17.59 -15.59 -7.70
N THR A 90 -17.66 -14.46 -8.41
CA THR A 90 -16.70 -13.35 -8.22
C THR A 90 -16.82 -12.70 -6.84
N CYS A 91 -18.01 -12.71 -6.22
CA CYS A 91 -18.20 -12.24 -4.84
C CYS A 91 -17.67 -13.20 -3.75
N LEU A 92 -17.13 -14.37 -4.11
CA LEU A 92 -16.43 -15.28 -3.17
C LEU A 92 -14.91 -15.34 -3.41
N LEU A 93 -14.35 -14.52 -4.30
CA LEU A 93 -12.91 -14.46 -4.59
C LEU A 93 -12.29 -13.07 -4.39
N ALA A 94 -12.86 -12.31 -3.46
CA ALA A 94 -12.22 -11.20 -2.78
C ALA A 94 -12.54 -11.32 -1.27
N THR A 95 -11.59 -11.42 -0.33
CA THR A 95 -10.13 -11.32 -0.45
C THR A 95 -9.42 -12.41 0.38
N PRO A 96 -8.33 -13.04 -0.11
CA PRO A 96 -7.32 -13.58 0.79
C PRO A 96 -6.47 -12.42 1.33
N GLY A 97 -6.35 -12.31 2.65
CA GLY A 97 -5.35 -11.45 3.30
C GLY A 97 -5.49 -9.94 3.07
N LEU A 98 -6.36 -9.29 3.85
CA LEU A 98 -5.74 -8.38 4.82
C LEU A 98 -5.13 -9.30 5.88
N ALA A 99 -3.80 -9.34 5.99
CA ALA A 99 -3.22 -9.97 7.15
C ALA A 99 -3.66 -9.16 8.38
N GLN A 100 -3.93 -9.83 9.50
CA GLN A 100 -4.17 -9.14 10.76
C GLN A 100 -2.82 -8.55 11.20
N LEU A 101 -2.57 -7.31 10.79
CA LEU A 101 -1.37 -6.54 11.12
C LEU A 101 -1.30 -6.44 12.65
N GLY A 102 -0.39 -7.21 13.26
CA GLY A 102 -0.48 -7.51 14.68
C GLY A 102 0.78 -8.14 15.26
N MET A 103 0.83 -8.18 16.59
CA MET A 103 2.02 -8.31 17.46
C MET A 103 3.07 -9.32 17.00
N LYS A 104 2.66 -10.48 16.48
CA LYS A 104 3.58 -11.57 16.08
C LYS A 104 4.62 -11.15 15.02
N ASN A 105 4.29 -10.18 14.17
CA ASN A 105 5.19 -9.70 13.11
C ASN A 105 5.95 -8.43 13.49
N LEU A 106 5.67 -7.86 14.67
CA LEU A 106 6.24 -6.64 15.20
C LEU A 106 7.44 -7.01 16.08
N THR A 107 8.62 -6.45 15.78
CA THR A 107 9.87 -6.76 16.50
C THR A 107 10.41 -5.59 17.33
N GLY A 108 9.76 -4.42 17.27
CA GLY A 108 9.97 -3.30 18.18
C GLY A 108 8.92 -2.22 17.93
N LEU A 109 8.41 -1.59 18.99
CA LEU A 109 7.37 -0.54 18.93
C LEU A 109 7.53 0.48 20.07
N TRP A 110 7.94 1.69 19.73
CA TRP A 110 8.10 2.80 20.67
C TRP A 110 7.09 3.90 20.33
N LEU A 111 6.09 4.07 21.20
CA LEU A 111 4.96 4.98 20.98
C LEU A 111 5.24 6.42 21.43
N PHE A 112 6.22 6.65 22.31
CA PHE A 112 6.52 7.94 22.96
C PHE A 112 5.36 8.55 23.78
N ASP A 113 4.36 7.72 24.13
CA ASP A 113 3.19 8.08 24.92
C ASP A 113 3.48 8.24 26.44
N GLU A 114 4.71 8.00 26.90
CA GLU A 114 5.14 8.17 28.30
C GLU A 114 5.10 9.65 28.74
N GLY A 115 5.34 10.57 27.79
CA GLY A 115 5.29 12.03 27.99
C GLY A 115 6.29 12.59 29.02
N SER A 116 7.15 11.76 29.61
CA SER A 116 8.17 12.16 30.59
C SER A 116 9.13 11.00 30.91
N GLY A 117 10.34 11.34 31.35
CA GLY A 117 11.34 10.36 31.81
C GLY A 117 12.47 10.13 30.81
N ASP A 118 13.27 9.10 31.11
CA ASP A 118 14.48 8.66 30.41
C ASP A 118 14.31 7.27 29.75
N VAL A 119 13.08 6.77 29.63
CA VAL A 119 12.74 5.48 29.02
C VAL A 119 11.58 5.67 28.02
N ALA A 120 11.67 5.02 26.86
CA ALA A 120 10.56 4.79 25.94
C ALA A 120 10.33 3.27 25.85
N ALA A 121 9.13 2.81 26.20
CA ALA A 121 8.83 1.39 26.35
C ALA A 121 8.65 0.70 24.99
N ASP A 122 9.17 -0.53 24.86
CA ASP A 122 8.85 -1.38 23.72
C ASP A 122 7.53 -2.10 23.98
N SER A 123 6.50 -1.72 23.23
CA SER A 123 5.17 -2.33 23.30
C SER A 123 5.04 -3.62 22.47
N SER A 124 6.14 -4.12 21.87
CA SER A 124 6.19 -5.40 21.16
C SER A 124 6.49 -6.62 22.07
N ASP A 125 6.42 -7.83 21.53
CA ASP A 125 6.81 -9.06 22.25
C ASP A 125 8.35 -9.18 22.44
N SER A 126 9.16 -8.25 21.90
CA SER A 126 10.64 -8.26 22.03
C SER A 126 11.16 -7.71 23.37
N ALA A 127 10.41 -6.83 24.04
CA ALA A 127 10.79 -6.15 25.28
C ALA A 127 12.11 -5.34 25.21
N LEU A 128 12.33 -4.64 24.08
CA LEU A 128 13.47 -3.77 23.81
C LEU A 128 13.26 -2.34 24.34
N ASP A 129 12.96 -2.20 25.63
CA ASP A 129 12.79 -0.89 26.29
C ASP A 129 14.02 0.00 26.04
N ALA A 130 13.78 1.19 25.51
CA ALA A 130 14.82 2.08 24.99
C ALA A 130 15.15 3.21 25.95
N THR A 131 16.43 3.60 25.99
CA THR A 131 16.89 4.72 26.83
C THR A 131 16.79 6.03 26.05
N VAL A 132 16.18 7.05 26.64
CA VAL A 132 16.06 8.39 26.07
C VAL A 132 17.25 9.24 26.54
N VAL A 133 18.14 9.58 25.61
CA VAL A 133 19.46 10.19 25.88
C VAL A 133 19.45 11.67 25.46
N GLY A 134 20.25 12.51 26.12
CA GLY A 134 20.42 13.94 25.79
C GLY A 134 19.30 14.87 26.26
N SER A 135 18.31 14.36 27.01
CA SER A 135 17.16 15.12 27.52
C SER A 135 16.33 15.86 26.44
N PRO A 136 15.84 15.18 25.39
CA PRO A 136 14.83 15.73 24.46
C PRO A 136 13.57 16.22 25.20
N THR A 137 12.80 17.07 24.52
CA THR A 137 11.54 17.59 25.08
C THR A 137 10.38 16.69 24.68
N TRP A 138 9.62 16.18 25.66
CA TRP A 138 8.36 15.50 25.39
C TRP A 138 7.29 16.54 25.00
N VAL A 139 6.67 16.35 23.84
CA VAL A 139 5.72 17.28 23.19
C VAL A 139 4.47 16.54 22.72
N SER A 140 3.53 17.22 22.06
CA SER A 140 2.39 16.54 21.40
C SER A 140 2.84 15.88 20.09
N GLY A 141 2.52 14.60 19.94
CA GLY A 141 2.79 13.84 18.71
C GLY A 141 1.78 14.14 17.59
N VAL A 142 1.76 13.28 16.57
CA VAL A 142 0.59 13.09 15.70
C VAL A 142 -0.43 12.18 16.40
N PHE A 143 0.03 11.22 17.18
CA PHE A 143 -0.75 10.50 18.19
C PHE A 143 -0.19 10.87 19.58
N GLY A 144 -1.05 10.95 20.59
CA GLY A 144 -0.62 11.09 22.00
C GLY A 144 0.49 12.12 22.27
N SER A 145 1.63 11.62 22.75
CA SER A 145 2.87 12.39 22.93
C SER A 145 3.98 11.95 21.97
N GLY A 146 4.87 12.88 21.61
CA GLY A 146 6.04 12.65 20.77
C GLY A 146 7.30 13.27 21.36
N LEU A 147 8.45 13.07 20.71
CA LEU A 147 9.76 13.40 21.26
C LEU A 147 10.51 14.40 20.37
N GLU A 148 10.75 15.62 20.88
CA GLU A 148 11.48 16.69 20.19
C GLU A 148 13.00 16.55 20.42
N LEU A 149 13.70 16.19 19.34
CA LEU A 149 15.15 16.05 19.26
C LEU A 149 15.81 17.40 18.94
N ASN A 150 16.99 17.66 19.52
CA ASN A 150 17.61 18.98 19.60
C ASN A 150 18.73 19.27 18.59
N GLY A 151 19.03 18.32 17.68
CA GLY A 151 20.10 18.44 16.69
C GLY A 151 21.54 18.39 17.23
N SER A 152 21.76 18.22 18.54
CA SER A 152 23.10 18.23 19.17
C SER A 152 23.50 16.95 19.87
N ASP A 153 22.60 16.37 20.67
CA ASP A 153 22.93 15.27 21.60
C ASP A 153 21.71 14.47 22.07
N ALA A 154 20.48 14.88 21.72
CA ALA A 154 19.25 14.14 22.02
C ALA A 154 18.97 13.02 21.00
N TYR A 155 18.68 11.81 21.49
CA TYR A 155 18.33 10.63 20.70
C TYR A 155 17.74 9.53 21.60
N VAL A 156 17.33 8.42 21.00
CA VAL A 156 16.86 7.22 21.70
C VAL A 156 17.77 6.04 21.35
N GLU A 157 18.20 5.31 22.37
CA GLU A 157 19.11 4.17 22.29
C GLU A 157 18.35 2.89 22.64
N VAL A 158 18.12 2.05 21.63
CA VAL A 158 17.47 0.75 21.78
C VAL A 158 18.55 -0.32 22.05
N PRO A 159 18.39 -1.19 23.07
CA PRO A 159 19.38 -2.19 23.43
C PRO A 159 19.83 -3.11 22.28
N ALA A 160 21.06 -3.62 22.40
CA ALA A 160 21.68 -4.46 21.39
C ALA A 160 20.85 -5.71 21.02
N HIS A 161 20.49 -5.83 19.75
CA HIS A 161 19.64 -6.91 19.23
C HIS A 161 19.89 -7.18 17.74
N VAL A 162 19.47 -8.36 17.28
CA VAL A 162 19.57 -8.80 15.88
C VAL A 162 18.35 -8.31 15.08
N ASN A 163 18.58 -7.65 13.95
CA ASN A 163 17.50 -7.24 13.03
C ASN A 163 16.86 -8.41 12.27
N PRO A 164 15.61 -8.25 11.76
CA PRO A 164 15.07 -9.13 10.73
C PRO A 164 15.98 -9.17 9.49
N THR A 165 16.17 -10.36 8.90
CA THR A 165 17.03 -10.56 7.71
C THR A 165 16.25 -10.80 6.43
N GLU A 166 15.20 -11.63 6.46
CA GLU A 166 14.49 -12.03 5.25
C GLU A 166 13.51 -10.97 4.75
N ALA A 167 12.74 -10.37 5.64
CA ALA A 167 11.87 -9.26 5.30
C ALA A 167 11.81 -8.26 6.46
N ILE A 168 11.68 -6.99 6.13
CA ILE A 168 11.63 -5.90 7.10
C ILE A 168 10.67 -4.80 6.64
N THR A 169 9.97 -4.20 7.62
CA THR A 169 9.41 -2.86 7.48
C THR A 169 9.91 -2.01 8.63
N VAL A 170 10.37 -0.80 8.35
CA VAL A 170 10.73 0.21 9.35
C VAL A 170 9.81 1.40 9.13
N SER A 171 9.19 1.92 10.17
CA SER A 171 8.21 3.00 10.07
C SER A 171 8.34 3.98 11.24
N LEU A 172 8.20 5.27 10.95
CA LEU A 172 8.08 6.32 11.97
C LEU A 172 7.41 7.58 11.43
N TRP A 173 6.78 8.34 12.32
CA TRP A 173 6.37 9.72 12.02
C TRP A 173 7.50 10.69 12.34
N VAL A 174 7.74 11.66 11.45
CA VAL A 174 8.74 12.71 11.65
C VAL A 174 8.19 14.05 11.20
N LYS A 175 8.56 15.10 11.94
CA LYS A 175 8.33 16.51 11.61
C LYS A 175 9.60 17.31 11.88
N SER A 176 10.22 17.88 10.85
CA SER A 176 11.47 18.64 11.03
C SER A 176 11.22 20.01 11.69
N MET A 177 12.18 20.45 12.51
CA MET A 177 12.23 21.82 13.02
C MET A 177 12.83 22.81 12.00
N THR A 178 13.33 22.31 10.86
CA THR A 178 14.03 23.10 9.84
C THR A 178 13.48 22.82 8.43
N GLY A 179 13.58 23.80 7.53
CA GLY A 179 12.99 23.72 6.19
C GLY A 179 13.70 22.77 5.21
N ASP A 180 14.87 22.26 5.58
CA ASP A 180 15.64 21.20 4.90
C ASP A 180 16.38 20.42 6.01
N TRP A 181 16.65 19.12 5.83
CA TRP A 181 17.20 18.27 6.88
C TRP A 181 18.54 18.79 7.43
N ASN A 182 18.63 18.90 8.76
CA ASN A 182 19.79 19.44 9.48
C ASN A 182 21.07 18.59 9.34
N GLN A 183 20.91 17.26 9.24
CA GLN A 183 21.96 16.25 9.30
C GLN A 183 21.61 15.02 8.46
N HIS A 184 22.59 14.13 8.28
CA HIS A 184 22.43 12.85 7.58
C HIS A 184 22.05 11.69 8.51
N GLY A 185 21.35 10.69 7.97
CA GLY A 185 21.35 9.31 8.49
C GLY A 185 20.57 9.01 9.77
N TRP A 186 19.96 9.99 10.42
CA TRP A 186 19.64 9.89 11.84
C TRP A 186 18.23 9.35 12.19
N MET A 187 17.31 9.15 11.24
CA MET A 187 15.92 8.81 11.59
C MET A 187 15.82 7.49 12.34
N VAL A 188 16.27 6.40 11.72
CA VAL A 188 16.41 5.07 12.32
C VAL A 188 17.67 4.43 11.75
N GLU A 189 18.61 4.03 12.61
CA GLU A 189 19.95 3.59 12.25
C GLU A 189 20.30 2.25 12.92
N LYS A 190 20.51 1.22 12.08
CA LYS A 190 21.09 -0.08 12.42
C LYS A 190 22.32 -0.29 11.53
N ARG A 191 23.46 0.26 11.95
CA ARG A 191 24.58 0.69 11.11
C ARG A 191 25.01 -0.24 9.97
N ASN A 192 25.07 -1.55 10.20
CA ASN A 192 25.55 -2.55 9.25
C ASN A 192 24.41 -3.40 8.64
N ALA A 193 23.16 -2.96 8.79
CA ALA A 193 21.97 -3.57 8.20
C ALA A 193 21.14 -2.56 7.37
N TYR A 194 20.68 -1.46 7.97
CA TYR A 194 19.79 -0.48 7.30
C TYR A 194 19.80 0.89 7.98
N ILE A 195 19.54 1.95 7.21
CA ILE A 195 19.38 3.32 7.74
C ILE A 195 18.28 4.06 6.98
N ILE A 196 17.25 4.56 7.67
CA ILE A 196 16.39 5.62 7.11
C ILE A 196 17.19 6.92 7.17
N HIS A 197 17.59 7.41 6.01
CA HIS A 197 18.71 8.35 5.86
C HIS A 197 18.25 9.69 5.27
N PRO A 198 17.90 10.67 6.11
CA PRO A 198 17.82 12.08 5.71
C PRO A 198 19.04 12.54 4.93
N ASN A 199 18.82 13.37 3.92
CA ASN A 199 19.89 13.97 3.12
C ASN A 199 20.04 15.45 3.47
N GLN A 200 21.10 15.77 4.23
CA GLN A 200 21.40 17.10 4.75
C GLN A 200 21.30 18.19 3.68
N GLY A 201 20.61 19.29 4.00
CA GLY A 201 20.41 20.40 3.06
C GLY A 201 19.45 20.10 1.91
N THR A 202 18.60 19.08 2.05
CA THR A 202 17.48 18.76 1.16
C THR A 202 16.26 18.35 1.99
N LYS A 203 15.12 18.09 1.34
CA LYS A 203 13.93 17.47 1.96
C LYS A 203 13.91 15.95 1.85
N ASN A 204 14.89 15.37 1.17
CA ASN A 204 14.83 13.98 0.77
C ASN A 204 15.34 13.04 1.86
N VAL A 205 14.69 11.89 2.00
CA VAL A 205 15.22 10.69 2.65
C VAL A 205 15.71 9.70 1.59
N SER A 206 16.61 8.81 1.98
CA SER A 206 17.03 7.61 1.25
C SER A 206 16.94 6.41 2.19
N TRP A 207 16.93 5.19 1.66
CA TRP A 207 16.93 3.99 2.49
C TRP A 207 17.99 2.97 2.05
N PRO A 208 19.27 3.33 2.15
CA PRO A 208 20.35 2.38 1.90
C PRO A 208 20.31 1.19 2.86
N ILE A 209 20.59 0.01 2.31
CA ILE A 209 20.67 -1.25 3.06
C ILE A 209 21.98 -1.99 2.79
N CYS A 210 22.35 -2.85 3.74
CA CYS A 210 23.43 -3.81 3.66
C CYS A 210 22.85 -5.16 3.28
N ASN A 211 23.25 -5.68 2.11
CA ASN A 211 22.62 -6.83 1.48
C ASN A 211 23.62 -7.41 0.47
N GLY A 212 24.45 -8.34 0.93
CA GLY A 212 25.69 -8.70 0.25
C GLY A 212 26.74 -7.59 0.36
N GLY A 213 26.74 -6.86 1.48
CA GLY A 213 27.56 -5.68 1.73
C GLY A 213 26.82 -4.35 1.52
N CYS A 214 27.18 -3.37 2.35
CA CYS A 214 26.54 -2.06 2.44
C CYS A 214 26.81 -1.10 1.28
N TRP A 215 25.85 -0.19 1.05
CA TRP A 215 25.97 0.96 0.12
C TRP A 215 26.25 0.56 -1.35
N ASN A 216 25.90 -0.67 -1.72
CA ASN A 216 26.28 -1.33 -2.98
C ASN A 216 25.23 -1.22 -4.12
N LYS A 217 24.12 -0.51 -3.93
CA LYS A 217 23.08 -0.30 -4.97
C LYS A 217 23.29 1.05 -5.69
N PRO A 218 22.55 1.41 -6.76
CA PRO A 218 22.90 2.53 -7.66
C PRO A 218 22.52 3.91 -7.10
N GLY A 219 23.14 4.27 -5.98
CA GLY A 219 22.95 5.51 -5.22
C GLY A 219 23.80 5.53 -3.94
N GLY A 220 24.11 4.36 -3.39
CA GLY A 220 24.87 4.19 -2.16
C GLY A 220 24.11 4.79 -0.99
N TRP A 221 24.72 5.72 -0.25
CA TRP A 221 24.02 6.47 0.81
C TRP A 221 22.75 7.21 0.36
N ARG A 222 22.56 7.40 -0.96
CA ARG A 222 21.41 8.07 -1.57
C ARG A 222 20.48 7.10 -2.33
N ASP A 223 20.51 5.81 -2.01
CA ASP A 223 19.67 4.79 -2.64
C ASP A 223 18.17 5.15 -2.56
N GLY A 224 17.54 5.25 -3.73
CA GLY A 224 16.12 5.59 -3.96
C GLY A 224 15.63 6.90 -3.36
N GLU A 225 16.47 7.93 -3.29
CA GLU A 225 16.19 9.26 -2.73
C GLU A 225 14.86 9.92 -3.17
N VAL A 226 13.99 10.24 -2.20
CA VAL A 226 12.68 10.93 -2.38
C VAL A 226 12.31 11.78 -1.16
N GLY A 227 11.40 12.74 -1.30
CA GLY A 227 10.92 13.56 -0.18
C GLY A 227 9.73 14.46 -0.54
N PRO A 228 8.96 14.95 0.45
CA PRO A 228 7.83 15.85 0.25
C PRO A 228 8.27 17.31 -0.05
N ASP A 229 7.34 18.14 -0.55
CA ASP A 229 7.56 19.56 -0.84
C ASP A 229 7.85 20.41 0.43
N ASP A 230 7.36 19.97 1.59
CA ASP A 230 7.62 20.52 2.92
C ASP A 230 7.90 19.36 3.88
N ILE A 231 8.82 19.54 4.83
CA ILE A 231 9.16 18.55 5.88
C ILE A 231 8.87 19.08 7.29
N THR A 232 8.32 20.30 7.39
CA THR A 232 7.99 20.98 8.65
C THR A 232 6.55 20.71 9.12
N ASP A 233 5.78 19.91 8.36
CA ASP A 233 4.57 19.21 8.80
C ASP A 233 4.87 17.74 9.13
N TRP A 234 3.89 17.02 9.69
CA TRP A 234 4.02 15.60 10.04
C TRP A 234 3.93 14.71 8.79
N HIS A 235 4.93 13.86 8.58
CA HIS A 235 4.94 12.85 7.53
C HIS A 235 5.26 11.45 8.09
N LEU A 236 4.57 10.44 7.57
CA LEU A 236 4.85 9.03 7.88
C LEU A 236 5.87 8.50 6.88
N TYR A 237 7.08 8.22 7.36
CA TYR A 237 8.13 7.57 6.59
C TYR A 237 8.11 6.07 6.87
N THR A 238 7.88 5.26 5.84
CA THR A 238 7.87 3.79 5.97
C THR A 238 8.72 3.17 4.86
N THR A 239 9.57 2.21 5.18
CA THR A 239 10.49 1.57 4.22
C THR A 239 10.42 0.05 4.32
N THR A 240 10.37 -0.66 3.19
CA THR A 240 10.09 -2.11 3.15
C THR A 240 11.07 -2.87 2.25
N PHE A 241 11.56 -4.02 2.68
CA PHE A 241 12.33 -4.96 1.84
C PHE A 241 11.90 -6.41 2.10
N ASP A 242 11.91 -7.23 1.05
CA ASP A 242 11.67 -8.68 1.09
C ASP A 242 12.71 -9.42 0.22
N SER A 243 13.53 -10.28 0.84
CA SER A 243 14.55 -11.10 0.19
C SER A 243 13.95 -12.11 -0.79
N ALA A 244 12.71 -12.57 -0.57
CA ALA A 244 12.08 -13.58 -1.39
C ALA A 244 11.65 -13.05 -2.78
N THR A 245 11.51 -11.73 -2.91
CA THR A 245 11.09 -11.05 -4.14
C THR A 245 12.12 -10.05 -4.68
N GLY A 246 12.96 -9.48 -3.82
CA GLY A 246 13.83 -8.36 -4.14
C GLY A 246 13.09 -7.01 -4.14
N GLU A 247 11.81 -6.97 -3.77
CA GLU A 247 11.05 -5.71 -3.70
C GLU A 247 11.58 -4.82 -2.56
N TRP A 248 11.97 -3.60 -2.92
CA TRP A 248 12.46 -2.54 -2.03
C TRP A 248 11.62 -1.29 -2.26
N ASN A 249 11.15 -0.63 -1.20
CA ASN A 249 10.34 0.59 -1.32
C ASN A 249 10.63 1.63 -0.22
N ILE A 250 10.42 2.90 -0.56
CA ILE A 250 10.15 3.99 0.39
C ILE A 250 8.74 4.50 0.14
N TYR A 251 7.94 4.51 1.20
CA TYR A 251 6.63 5.13 1.27
C TYR A 251 6.70 6.43 2.08
N ILE A 252 5.95 7.43 1.63
CA ILE A 252 5.67 8.67 2.37
C ILE A 252 4.16 8.84 2.41
N ASP A 253 3.58 9.00 3.60
CA ASP A 253 2.13 9.14 3.83
C ASP A 253 1.28 8.02 3.18
N GLY A 254 1.82 6.80 3.18
CA GLY A 254 1.21 5.61 2.58
C GLY A 254 1.27 5.51 1.05
N VAL A 255 1.90 6.48 0.37
CA VAL A 255 2.16 6.46 -1.08
C VAL A 255 3.57 5.94 -1.34
N ALA A 256 3.73 5.02 -2.30
CA ALA A 256 5.05 4.55 -2.75
C ALA A 256 5.71 5.63 -3.63
N GLU A 257 6.60 6.42 -3.03
CA GLU A 257 7.36 7.45 -3.75
C GLU A 257 8.61 6.87 -4.43
N SER A 258 9.18 5.80 -3.86
CA SER A 258 10.36 5.12 -4.41
C SER A 258 10.18 3.61 -4.39
N THR A 259 10.45 2.94 -5.51
CA THR A 259 10.36 1.48 -5.68
C THR A 259 11.54 0.99 -6.50
N MET A 260 12.18 -0.09 -6.05
CA MET A 260 13.24 -0.80 -6.78
C MET A 260 13.06 -2.32 -6.67
N GLU A 261 13.47 -3.04 -7.72
CA GLU A 261 13.76 -4.47 -7.64
C GLU A 261 15.29 -4.60 -7.45
N ILE A 262 15.70 -5.17 -6.32
CA ILE A 262 17.11 -5.33 -5.95
C ILE A 262 17.46 -6.81 -5.72
N ASN A 263 18.68 -7.04 -5.26
CA ASN A 263 19.23 -8.36 -4.98
C ASN A 263 18.43 -9.13 -3.90
N THR A 264 18.19 -10.42 -4.16
CA THR A 264 17.39 -11.36 -3.33
C THR A 264 18.22 -12.08 -2.26
N ASP A 265 19.44 -11.63 -1.95
CA ASP A 265 20.10 -12.05 -0.71
C ASP A 265 19.29 -11.55 0.50
N PRO A 266 19.45 -12.12 1.71
CA PRO A 266 18.94 -11.52 2.94
C PRO A 266 19.57 -10.16 3.23
N LEU A 267 18.92 -9.37 4.07
CA LEU A 267 19.54 -8.21 4.72
C LEU A 267 20.70 -8.69 5.60
N ASP A 268 21.85 -8.00 5.55
CA ASP A 268 23.00 -8.32 6.38
C ASP A 268 22.61 -8.16 7.88
N ALA A 269 23.09 -9.07 8.73
CA ALA A 269 22.71 -9.13 10.15
C ALA A 269 23.66 -8.30 11.03
N ASP A 270 23.08 -7.41 11.82
CA ASP A 270 23.75 -6.53 12.79
C ASP A 270 23.18 -6.81 14.19
N ASP A 271 24.04 -7.17 15.15
CA ASP A 271 23.68 -7.55 16.53
C ASP A 271 23.96 -6.45 17.58
N GLY A 272 24.41 -5.26 17.15
CA GLY A 272 24.66 -4.11 18.01
C GLY A 272 23.38 -3.37 18.42
N GLU A 273 23.53 -2.16 18.97
CA GLU A 273 22.42 -1.28 19.30
C GLU A 273 21.63 -0.83 18.04
N LEU A 274 20.49 -0.18 18.27
CA LEU A 274 19.70 0.51 17.25
C LEU A 274 19.46 1.94 17.76
N TYR A 275 19.65 2.94 16.89
CA TYR A 275 19.49 4.34 17.26
C TYR A 275 18.31 4.97 16.52
N ILE A 276 17.52 5.76 17.24
CA ILE A 276 16.44 6.59 16.68
C ILE A 276 16.79 8.03 17.00
N GLY A 277 16.82 8.91 16.00
CA GLY A 277 17.28 10.30 16.18
C GLY A 277 18.79 10.52 16.05
N ARG A 278 19.59 9.48 15.79
CA ARG A 278 21.05 9.53 15.70
C ARG A 278 21.64 8.60 14.64
N ASP A 279 22.68 9.07 13.95
CA ASP A 279 23.64 8.23 13.19
C ASP A 279 24.98 8.23 13.94
N THR A 280 25.52 7.04 14.19
CA THR A 280 26.81 6.78 14.86
C THR A 280 28.04 7.14 14.01
N CYS A 281 27.88 7.43 12.72
CA CYS A 281 28.99 7.86 11.87
C CYS A 281 29.68 9.13 12.40
N CYS A 282 30.96 9.24 12.08
CA CYS A 282 31.54 10.55 11.80
C CYS A 282 31.54 11.49 13.03
N ASP A 283 31.86 10.93 14.21
CA ASP A 283 31.78 11.55 15.55
C ASP A 283 30.34 11.82 16.07
N GLY A 284 29.31 11.41 15.32
CA GLY A 284 27.89 11.47 15.69
C GLY A 284 27.12 12.53 14.89
N ARG A 285 25.91 12.18 14.45
CA ARG A 285 24.94 13.09 13.82
C ARG A 285 23.59 12.93 14.50
N PHE A 286 22.88 14.02 14.75
CA PHE A 286 21.67 14.05 15.56
C PHE A 286 20.54 14.80 14.84
N GLY A 287 19.31 14.33 14.99
CA GLY A 287 18.12 14.92 14.36
C GLY A 287 17.63 16.20 15.03
N ASP A 288 17.15 17.14 14.23
CA ASP A 288 16.46 18.37 14.66
C ASP A 288 15.00 18.30 14.17
N ALA A 289 14.19 17.57 14.93
CA ALA A 289 12.85 17.11 14.55
C ALA A 289 12.06 16.61 15.76
N VAL A 290 10.73 16.64 15.66
CA VAL A 290 9.86 15.79 16.49
C VAL A 290 9.73 14.43 15.80
N ILE A 291 9.89 13.36 16.59
CA ILE A 291 9.59 11.98 16.18
C ILE A 291 8.40 11.45 16.99
N ASP A 292 7.64 10.52 16.39
CA ASP A 292 6.48 9.87 16.99
C ASP A 292 6.29 8.46 16.40
N GLU A 293 5.63 7.57 17.15
CA GLU A 293 5.18 6.22 16.75
C GLU A 293 6.15 5.47 15.81
N VAL A 294 7.23 4.93 16.37
CA VAL A 294 8.25 4.14 15.65
C VAL A 294 7.94 2.64 15.76
N ALA A 295 7.93 1.92 14.63
CA ALA A 295 7.83 0.45 14.60
C ALA A 295 8.82 -0.21 13.63
N ILE A 296 9.22 -1.43 13.99
CA ILE A 296 9.95 -2.36 13.14
C ILE A 296 9.17 -3.67 13.05
N PHE A 297 9.02 -4.21 11.84
CA PHE A 297 8.36 -5.48 11.55
C PHE A 297 9.30 -6.44 10.83
N ASN A 298 9.09 -7.75 11.02
CA ASN A 298 9.81 -8.83 10.33
C ASN A 298 9.16 -9.29 9.01
N VAL A 299 8.38 -8.40 8.39
CA VAL A 299 7.70 -8.58 7.10
C VAL A 299 7.73 -7.27 6.32
N ALA A 300 7.68 -7.34 4.98
CA ALA A 300 7.34 -6.20 4.13
C ALA A 300 5.82 -5.96 4.20
N LEU A 301 5.39 -4.78 4.66
CA LEU A 301 3.98 -4.40 4.74
C LEU A 301 3.48 -3.83 3.42
N SER A 302 2.24 -4.15 3.05
CA SER A 302 1.61 -3.56 1.87
C SER A 302 1.19 -2.10 2.11
N ALA A 303 1.06 -1.32 1.04
CA ALA A 303 0.55 0.06 1.11
C ALA A 303 -0.81 0.18 1.83
N ALA A 304 -1.66 -0.86 1.79
CA ALA A 304 -2.94 -0.90 2.50
C ALA A 304 -2.78 -1.08 4.02
N GLU A 305 -1.76 -1.83 4.45
CA GLU A 305 -1.38 -1.99 5.86
C GLU A 305 -0.72 -0.73 6.38
N ILE A 306 0.22 -0.14 5.63
CA ILE A 306 0.87 1.14 5.94
C ILE A 306 -0.17 2.25 6.11
N LYS A 307 -1.13 2.37 5.18
CA LYS A 307 -2.23 3.33 5.32
C LYS A 307 -3.13 3.03 6.52
N MET A 308 -3.28 1.76 6.93
CA MET A 308 -4.06 1.42 8.12
C MET A 308 -3.37 1.87 9.41
N MET A 309 -2.04 1.81 9.48
CA MET A 309 -1.26 2.38 10.58
C MET A 309 -1.39 3.92 10.58
N MET A 310 -1.19 4.55 9.42
CA MET A 310 -1.35 6.00 9.23
C MET A 310 -2.72 6.53 9.70
N ASP A 311 -3.81 5.81 9.38
CA ASP A 311 -5.18 6.23 9.70
C ASP A 311 -5.59 6.02 11.17
N LYS A 312 -4.82 5.25 11.97
CA LYS A 312 -5.27 4.75 13.28
C LYS A 312 -4.25 4.83 14.42
N GLY A 313 -2.97 5.00 14.11
CA GLY A 313 -1.86 4.81 15.02
C GLY A 313 -1.47 3.34 15.20
N LEU A 314 -0.21 3.10 15.55
CA LEU A 314 0.37 1.80 15.89
C LEU A 314 -0.20 1.24 17.20
N SER A 315 -0.61 2.13 18.12
CA SER A 315 -1.39 1.76 19.31
C SER A 315 -2.67 0.95 18.97
N ALA A 316 -3.26 1.12 17.77
CA ALA A 316 -4.39 0.31 17.32
C ALA A 316 -4.01 -1.16 17.01
N LEU A 317 -2.74 -1.45 16.70
CA LEU A 317 -2.24 -2.80 16.45
C LEU A 317 -2.26 -3.64 17.74
N LEU A 318 -1.91 -3.02 18.88
CA LEU A 318 -1.99 -3.62 20.22
C LEU A 318 -3.41 -4.12 20.56
N LEU A 319 -4.42 -3.44 20.00
CA LEU A 319 -5.84 -3.73 20.23
C LEU A 319 -6.42 -4.75 19.23
N THR A 320 -5.65 -5.18 18.21
CA THR A 320 -6.10 -6.24 17.29
C THR A 320 -6.04 -7.61 17.97
N PRO A 321 -7.15 -8.35 18.06
CA PRO A 321 -7.09 -9.73 18.52
C PRO A 321 -6.39 -10.59 17.47
N VAL A 322 -5.38 -11.37 17.88
CA VAL A 322 -4.96 -12.55 17.11
C VAL A 322 -6.16 -13.48 16.99
N GLU A 323 -6.54 -13.82 15.75
CA GLU A 323 -7.76 -14.55 15.40
C GLU A 323 -7.99 -15.79 16.29
N PRO A 324 -9.19 -15.99 16.86
CA PRO A 324 -9.41 -16.94 17.95
C PRO A 324 -9.56 -18.40 17.48
N GLU A 325 -9.13 -18.76 16.27
CA GLU A 325 -9.22 -20.13 15.73
C GLU A 325 -8.53 -21.17 16.66
N GLY A 326 -7.40 -20.79 17.28
CA GLY A 326 -6.72 -21.60 18.31
C GLY A 326 -7.32 -21.49 19.73
N LYS A 327 -8.14 -20.47 20.02
CA LYS A 327 -8.70 -20.21 21.36
C LYS A 327 -10.11 -20.80 21.55
N LEU A 328 -10.91 -20.87 20.48
CA LEU A 328 -12.23 -21.51 20.51
C LEU A 328 -12.12 -23.03 20.67
N SER A 329 -11.20 -23.66 19.93
CA SER A 329 -10.97 -25.11 19.98
C SER A 329 -10.52 -25.60 21.37
N THR A 330 -9.62 -24.87 22.02
CA THR A 330 -9.15 -25.15 23.39
C THR A 330 -10.26 -24.92 24.43
N THR A 331 -11.03 -23.83 24.33
CA THR A 331 -12.12 -23.55 25.28
C THR A 331 -13.23 -24.61 25.21
N TRP A 332 -13.62 -25.05 24.00
CA TRP A 332 -14.59 -26.13 23.84
C TRP A 332 -14.08 -27.50 24.29
N ALA A 333 -12.76 -27.76 24.25
CA ALA A 333 -12.18 -28.97 24.81
C ALA A 333 -12.28 -28.99 26.35
N SER A 334 -11.92 -27.87 27.01
CA SER A 334 -12.01 -27.74 28.47
C SER A 334 -13.43 -27.90 28.99
N VAL A 335 -14.42 -27.27 28.35
CA VAL A 335 -15.84 -27.37 28.75
C VAL A 335 -16.39 -28.79 28.62
N LYS A 336 -15.95 -29.55 27.60
CA LYS A 336 -16.31 -30.97 27.42
C LYS A 336 -15.59 -31.94 28.37
N GLN A 337 -14.70 -31.45 29.23
CA GLN A 337 -14.01 -32.27 30.23
C GLN A 337 -14.59 -32.11 31.65
N GLN A 338 -15.69 -31.35 31.80
CA GLN A 338 -16.35 -31.06 33.08
C GLN A 338 -17.84 -31.48 33.15
N TYR A 339 -18.34 -32.23 32.15
CA TYR A 339 -19.70 -32.79 32.09
C TYR A 339 -19.70 -34.21 31.52
#